data_AF-A0A9K3H9A6-F1
#
_entry.id   AF-A0A9K3H9A6-F1
#
_cell.length_a   1.000
_cell.length_b   1.000
_cell.length_c   1.000
_cell.angle_alpha   90.00
_cell.angle_beta   90.00
_cell.angle_gamma   90.00
#
_symmetry.space_group_name_H-M   'P 1'
#
loop_
_entity.id
_entity.type
_entity.pdbx_description
1 polymer ?
#
loop_
_entity_poly.entity_id
_entity_poly.type
_entity_poly.pdbx_seq_one_letter_code
_entity_poly.pdbx_strand_id
1 'polypeptide(L)'
;MRTSYHSVHEPICGICGKRSRSFESLREHLIGPLPKAECERVFRERGCDLCLNIFGSRNALRVHRDTCQLSYGYNAVLYRFANLGIQDDLRIDNGKSRAVALACKMVGGGSDGSLDLCAKICIIDEYENILFRSYVKPYLPVTHYRYETTGIRPEYLRDAMPLRQVQRKIQDFLCNGEPMWKIRPRGGKARILVGHGLDHDLKCMELEDTANYPPLMKTSKLSNSLKYLTKAYLGYDIQVGIQDPYEDCVATMRLYRRMRSQAHRNENYPLASDPQNKNNFASWRQSELERMTPEELLAISRSDFYCWCLDGKDYV
;
A
#
# COMPACT_ATOMS: atom_id res chain seq x y z
N MET A 1 29.39 -14.38 16.08
CA MET A 1 28.37 -13.38 15.71
C MET A 1 27.15 -14.14 15.25
N ARG A 2 26.02 -14.08 15.96
CA ARG A 2 24.78 -14.75 15.53
C ARG A 2 24.29 -14.06 14.26
N THR A 3 24.18 -14.78 13.15
CA THR A 3 23.63 -14.29 11.88
C THR A 3 22.13 -14.06 12.06
N SER A 4 21.74 -12.80 12.20
CA SER A 4 20.33 -12.40 12.14
C SER A 4 19.90 -12.34 10.67
N TYR A 5 18.84 -13.09 10.34
CA TYR A 5 18.23 -13.12 9.01
C TYR A 5 17.38 -11.87 8.79
N HIS A 6 18.06 -10.75 8.62
CA HIS A 6 17.47 -9.46 8.29
C HIS A 6 16.97 -9.44 6.85
N SER A 7 15.87 -8.75 6.58
CA SER A 7 15.45 -8.49 5.21
C SER A 7 16.52 -7.65 4.50
N VAL A 8 16.79 -7.94 3.23
CA VAL A 8 17.64 -7.14 2.34
C VAL A 8 17.20 -5.67 2.29
N HIS A 9 15.92 -5.42 2.57
CA HIS A 9 15.29 -4.10 2.56
C HIS A 9 15.29 -3.41 3.92
N GLU A 10 15.95 -3.97 4.93
CA GLU A 10 16.17 -3.23 6.16
C GLU A 10 16.98 -1.97 5.87
N PRO A 11 16.44 -0.78 6.18
CA PRO A 11 17.08 0.47 5.83
C PRO A 11 18.39 0.65 6.60
N ILE A 12 19.41 1.10 5.89
CA ILE A 12 20.75 1.32 6.42
C ILE A 12 21.08 2.80 6.32
N CYS A 13 21.62 3.36 7.40
CA CYS A 13 22.17 4.71 7.35
C CYS A 13 23.39 4.76 6.44
N GLY A 14 23.32 5.54 5.36
CA GLY A 14 24.42 5.73 4.41
C GLY A 14 25.65 6.46 4.98
N ILE A 15 25.62 6.87 6.25
CA ILE A 15 26.70 7.61 6.93
C ILE A 15 27.43 6.68 7.90
N CYS A 16 26.69 6.10 8.86
CA CYS A 16 27.28 5.29 9.92
C CYS A 16 27.09 3.78 9.74
N GLY A 17 26.39 3.34 8.68
CA GLY A 17 26.12 1.93 8.43
C GLY A 17 25.15 1.27 9.42
N LYS A 18 24.53 2.04 10.33
CA LYS A 18 23.53 1.52 11.28
C LYS A 18 22.34 0.95 10.52
N ARG A 19 22.04 -0.32 10.76
CA ARG A 19 20.81 -0.98 10.29
C ARG A 19 19.64 -0.56 11.18
N SER A 20 18.54 -0.20 10.54
CA SER A 20 17.30 0.21 11.19
C SER A 20 16.21 -0.83 10.89
N ARG A 21 15.33 -1.06 11.86
CA ARG A 21 14.21 -2.01 11.70
C ARG A 21 13.16 -1.53 10.68
N SER A 22 13.08 -0.22 10.45
CA SER A 22 12.13 0.39 9.53
C SER A 22 12.68 1.71 8.99
N PHE A 23 12.08 2.18 7.89
CA PHE A 23 12.44 3.47 7.29
C PHE A 23 12.12 4.62 8.25
N GLU A 24 11.14 4.42 9.13
CA GLU A 24 10.83 5.35 10.21
C GLU A 24 11.98 5.44 11.22
N SER A 25 12.48 4.29 11.72
CA SER A 25 13.62 4.30 12.64
C SER A 25 14.89 4.88 11.99
N LEU A 26 15.04 4.72 10.66
CA LEU A 26 16.11 5.39 9.93
C LEU A 26 15.88 6.91 9.85
N ARG A 27 14.64 7.35 9.60
CA ARG A 27 14.27 8.77 9.61
C ARG A 27 14.52 9.39 10.98
N GLU A 28 14.08 8.75 12.06
CA GLU A 28 14.34 9.22 13.42
C GLU A 28 15.84 9.36 13.72
N HIS A 29 16.65 8.42 13.22
CA HIS A 29 18.10 8.47 13.37
C HIS A 29 18.77 9.62 12.62
N LEU A 30 18.21 10.04 11.48
CA LEU A 30 18.78 11.06 10.59
C LEU A 30 18.23 12.47 10.83
N ILE A 31 16.94 12.57 11.12
CA ILE A 31 16.14 13.81 11.16
C ILE A 31 15.17 13.87 12.35
N GLY A 32 15.17 12.86 13.22
CA GLY A 32 14.28 12.81 14.38
C GLY A 32 14.72 13.72 15.54
N PRO A 33 14.07 13.58 16.70
CA PRO A 33 14.35 14.43 17.87
C PRO A 33 15.71 14.15 18.52
N LEU A 34 16.27 12.95 18.32
CA LEU A 34 17.55 12.52 18.90
C LEU A 34 18.46 11.87 17.84
N PRO A 35 18.88 12.62 16.81
CA PRO A 35 19.72 12.06 15.76
C PRO A 35 21.17 11.99 16.23
N LYS A 36 21.96 11.11 15.63
CA LYS A 36 23.41 11.08 15.90
C LYS A 36 24.02 12.33 15.25
N ALA A 37 24.67 13.21 16.02
CA ALA A 37 25.13 14.53 15.56
C ALA A 37 25.90 14.51 14.22
N GLU A 38 26.77 13.53 14.01
CA GLU A 38 27.52 13.39 12.76
C GLU A 38 26.61 13.00 11.57
N CYS A 39 25.68 12.08 11.80
CA CYS A 39 24.71 11.65 10.79
C CYS A 39 23.77 12.78 10.43
N GLU A 40 23.25 13.49 11.43
CA GLU A 40 22.40 14.66 11.24
C GLU A 40 23.10 15.74 10.42
N ARG A 41 24.33 16.10 10.78
CA ARG A 41 25.10 17.14 10.08
C ARG A 41 25.29 16.82 8.61
N VAL A 42 25.75 15.61 8.29
CA VAL A 42 25.99 15.18 6.91
C VAL A 42 24.66 15.06 6.14
N PHE A 43 23.62 14.52 6.78
CA PHE A 43 22.31 14.37 6.15
C PHE A 43 21.63 15.71 5.88
N ARG A 44 21.79 16.70 6.77
CA ARG A 44 21.23 18.05 6.58
C ARG A 44 21.79 18.73 5.33
N GLU A 45 23.07 18.51 5.03
CA GLU A 45 23.73 19.13 3.88
C GLU A 45 23.52 18.37 2.56
N ARG A 46 23.46 17.03 2.63
CA ARG A 46 23.58 16.15 1.45
C ARG A 46 22.48 15.09 1.35
N GLY A 47 21.61 15.00 2.34
CA GLY A 47 20.53 14.02 2.42
C GLY A 47 19.21 14.53 1.84
N CYS A 48 18.46 13.60 1.24
CA CYS A 48 17.08 13.85 0.86
C CYS A 48 16.12 13.27 1.91
N ASP A 49 15.24 14.11 2.44
CA ASP A 49 14.21 13.81 3.43
C ASP A 49 13.09 12.87 2.93
N LEU A 50 12.97 12.65 1.61
CA LEU A 50 11.98 11.75 1.02
C LEU A 50 12.53 10.34 0.76
N CYS A 51 13.67 10.23 0.08
CA CYS A 51 14.28 8.93 -0.25
C CYS A 51 15.33 8.46 0.76
N LEU A 52 15.73 9.32 1.69
CA LEU A 52 16.78 9.07 2.68
C LEU A 52 18.16 8.77 2.06
N ASN A 53 18.33 8.99 0.74
CA ASN A 53 19.63 8.87 0.07
C ASN A 53 20.51 10.07 0.38
N ILE A 54 21.83 9.84 0.28
CA ILE A 54 22.86 10.83 0.53
C ILE A 54 23.65 11.03 -0.76
N PHE A 55 23.79 12.29 -1.14
CA PHE A 55 24.41 12.69 -2.40
C PHE A 55 25.85 13.17 -2.19
N GLY A 56 26.68 13.07 -3.22
CA GLY A 56 28.08 13.50 -3.14
C GLY A 56 28.25 15.00 -2.85
N SER A 57 27.28 15.83 -3.23
CA SER A 57 27.30 17.28 -3.04
C SER A 57 25.91 17.87 -2.86
N ARG A 58 25.84 19.10 -2.33
CA ARG A 58 24.60 19.87 -2.21
C ARG A 58 23.92 20.13 -3.57
N ASN A 59 24.71 20.29 -4.63
CA ASN A 59 24.20 20.48 -5.98
C ASN A 59 23.51 19.21 -6.50
N ALA A 60 24.10 18.03 -6.28
CA ALA A 60 23.49 16.76 -6.64
C ALA A 60 22.17 16.52 -5.89
N LEU A 61 22.09 16.88 -4.60
CA LEU A 61 20.84 16.88 -3.84
C LEU A 61 19.79 17.82 -4.46
N ARG A 62 20.18 19.04 -4.85
CA ARG A 62 19.26 20.01 -5.46
C ARG A 62 18.66 19.48 -6.76
N VAL A 63 19.50 18.96 -7.67
CA VAL A 63 19.05 18.34 -8.93
C VAL A 63 18.17 17.12 -8.66
N HIS A 64 18.49 16.33 -7.63
CA HIS A 64 17.69 15.18 -7.26
C HIS A 64 16.32 15.56 -6.70
N ARG A 65 16.18 16.63 -5.90
CA ARG A 65 14.90 16.97 -5.24
C ARG A 65 13.74 17.12 -6.22
N ASP A 66 14.00 17.68 -7.39
CA ASP A 66 12.98 17.88 -8.43
C ASP A 66 12.51 16.55 -9.06
N THR A 67 13.34 15.50 -8.98
CA THR A 67 13.05 14.15 -9.53
C THR A 67 12.72 13.12 -8.44
N CYS A 68 13.02 13.42 -7.18
CA CYS A 68 12.80 12.54 -6.03
C CYS A 68 11.32 12.39 -5.69
N GLN A 69 10.55 13.44 -5.94
CA GLN A 69 9.10 13.35 -5.90
C GLN A 69 8.70 12.39 -7.02
N LEU A 70 8.16 11.23 -6.68
CA LEU A 70 7.39 10.44 -7.63
C LEU A 70 6.34 11.39 -8.20
N SER A 71 6.57 11.84 -9.44
CA SER A 71 6.16 13.15 -9.95
C SER A 71 4.72 13.53 -9.60
N TYR A 72 4.53 14.41 -8.60
CA TYR A 72 3.21 14.96 -8.28
C TYR A 72 2.84 16.12 -9.23
N GLY A 73 3.84 16.85 -9.73
CA GLY A 73 3.66 18.08 -10.50
C GLY A 73 2.86 17.94 -11.80
N TYR A 74 2.91 16.78 -12.47
CA TYR A 74 2.19 16.57 -13.73
C TYR A 74 0.76 16.01 -13.53
N ASN A 75 0.49 15.34 -12.40
CA ASN A 75 -0.74 14.56 -12.21
C ASN A 75 -1.85 15.30 -11.43
N ALA A 76 -1.55 16.39 -10.72
CA ALA A 76 -2.59 17.26 -10.14
C ALA A 76 -3.46 17.94 -11.22
N VAL A 77 -2.89 18.16 -12.41
CA VAL A 77 -3.61 18.66 -13.58
C VAL A 77 -4.47 17.54 -14.19
N LEU A 78 -3.93 16.32 -14.31
CA LEU A 78 -4.69 15.13 -14.73
C LEU A 78 -5.87 14.82 -13.79
N TYR A 79 -5.75 15.08 -12.48
CA TYR A 79 -6.86 14.99 -11.53
C TYR A 79 -8.02 15.93 -11.86
N ARG A 80 -7.73 17.16 -12.33
CA ARG A 80 -8.77 18.10 -12.78
C ARG A 80 -9.44 17.60 -14.06
N PHE A 81 -8.67 17.04 -14.99
CA PHE A 81 -9.20 16.49 -16.24
C PHE A 81 -10.02 15.20 -16.03
N ALA A 82 -9.58 14.31 -15.13
CA ALA A 82 -10.30 13.08 -14.78
C ALA A 82 -11.64 13.37 -14.07
N ASN A 83 -11.70 14.41 -13.23
CA ASN A 83 -12.97 14.87 -12.63
C ASN A 83 -13.93 15.53 -13.64
N LEU A 84 -13.43 16.01 -14.78
CA LEU A 84 -14.25 16.57 -15.86
C LEU A 84 -14.74 15.51 -16.87
N GLY A 85 -14.46 14.23 -16.63
CA GLY A 85 -14.84 13.15 -17.56
C GLY A 85 -14.08 13.18 -18.89
N ILE A 86 -13.01 13.97 -18.99
CA ILE A 86 -12.13 13.99 -20.16
C ILE A 86 -11.10 12.88 -19.95
N GLN A 87 -11.50 11.64 -20.25
CA GLN A 87 -10.56 10.55 -20.42
C GLN A 87 -9.88 10.75 -21.78
N ASP A 88 -8.55 10.86 -21.78
CA ASP A 88 -7.78 10.77 -23.02
C ASP A 88 -7.83 9.30 -23.46
N ASP A 89 -8.68 8.99 -24.44
CA ASP A 89 -8.91 7.66 -25.05
C ASP A 89 -7.64 7.06 -25.69
N LEU A 90 -6.49 7.72 -25.60
CA LEU A 90 -5.27 7.39 -26.35
C LEU A 90 -4.29 6.46 -25.65
N ARG A 91 -4.64 5.85 -24.51
CA ARG A 91 -3.80 4.79 -23.90
C ARG A 91 -4.61 3.60 -23.39
N ILE A 92 -5.32 2.94 -24.31
CA ILE A 92 -5.51 1.49 -24.19
C ILE A 92 -4.15 0.85 -24.45
N ASP A 93 -3.28 0.82 -23.44
CA ASP A 93 -2.03 0.09 -23.56
C ASP A 93 -2.24 -1.38 -23.21
N ASN A 94 -1.87 -2.20 -24.17
CA ASN A 94 -2.05 -3.64 -24.27
C ASN A 94 -1.01 -4.38 -23.38
N GLY A 95 -0.79 -3.88 -22.16
CA GLY A 95 0.30 -4.27 -21.26
C GLY A 95 -0.13 -4.38 -19.80
N LYS A 96 -0.90 -5.44 -19.49
CA LYS A 96 -1.15 -6.06 -18.16
C LYS A 96 -0.74 -5.23 -16.92
N SER A 97 -1.56 -4.25 -16.51
CA SER A 97 -1.47 -3.70 -15.14
C SER A 97 -1.63 -4.85 -14.15
N ARG A 98 -0.57 -5.18 -13.40
CA ARG A 98 -0.57 -6.33 -12.47
C ARG A 98 -1.19 -5.97 -11.15
N ALA A 99 -1.25 -4.68 -10.79
CA ALA A 99 -1.88 -4.20 -9.59
C ALA A 99 -3.05 -3.25 -9.89
N VAL A 100 -3.96 -3.16 -8.93
CA VAL A 100 -5.04 -2.17 -8.85
C VAL A 100 -5.09 -1.64 -7.43
N ALA A 101 -5.35 -0.35 -7.26
CA ALA A 101 -5.59 0.22 -5.95
C ALA A 101 -7.07 0.43 -5.69
N LEU A 102 -7.51 0.12 -4.47
CA LEU A 102 -8.90 0.28 -4.02
C LEU A 102 -8.94 1.06 -2.72
N ALA A 103 -9.91 1.96 -2.61
CA ALA A 103 -10.24 2.66 -1.38
C ALA A 103 -11.73 3.00 -1.34
N CYS A 104 -12.28 3.02 -0.13
CA CYS A 104 -13.67 3.36 0.11
C CYS A 104 -13.80 4.62 0.98
N LYS A 105 -14.97 5.27 0.90
CA LYS A 105 -15.45 6.20 1.91
C LYS A 105 -16.70 5.65 2.54
N MET A 106 -16.72 5.71 3.86
CA MET A 106 -17.75 5.11 4.69
C MET A 106 -18.59 6.19 5.36
N VAL A 107 -19.88 5.89 5.49
CA VAL A 107 -20.83 6.62 6.32
C VAL A 107 -21.20 5.77 7.54
N GLY A 108 -21.71 6.38 8.59
CA GLY A 108 -22.18 5.73 9.80
C GLY A 108 -23.60 5.17 9.64
N GLY A 109 -23.78 3.93 10.08
CA GLY A 109 -25.06 3.26 10.28
C GLY A 109 -25.22 2.75 11.71
N GLY A 110 -26.32 2.04 11.96
CA GLY A 110 -26.68 1.59 13.31
C GLY A 110 -27.29 2.72 14.15
N SER A 111 -27.87 2.36 15.30
CA SER A 111 -28.59 3.29 16.18
C SER A 111 -27.71 4.42 16.72
N ASP A 112 -26.40 4.19 16.81
CA ASP A 112 -25.41 5.15 17.32
C ASP A 112 -24.47 5.71 16.23
N GLY A 113 -24.63 5.29 14.96
CA GLY A 113 -23.78 5.74 13.85
C GLY A 113 -22.37 5.15 13.85
N SER A 114 -22.09 4.17 14.71
CA SER A 114 -20.77 3.55 14.87
C SER A 114 -20.43 2.55 13.75
N LEU A 115 -21.44 2.01 13.07
CA LEU A 115 -21.22 1.01 12.03
C LEU A 115 -20.72 1.67 10.74
N ASP A 116 -19.59 1.22 10.23
CA ASP A 116 -19.07 1.67 8.94
C ASP A 116 -19.80 1.01 7.77
N LEU A 117 -20.43 1.83 6.94
CA LEU A 117 -21.13 1.43 5.73
C LEU A 117 -20.45 2.05 4.50
N CYS A 118 -20.06 1.23 3.53
CA CYS A 118 -19.47 1.73 2.29
C CYS A 118 -20.48 2.58 1.49
N ALA A 119 -20.09 3.81 1.14
CA ALA A 119 -20.95 4.77 0.45
C ALA A 119 -20.34 5.35 -0.84
N LYS A 120 -19.01 5.30 -0.98
CA LYS A 120 -18.30 5.67 -2.21
C LYS A 120 -17.06 4.80 -2.36
N ILE A 121 -16.77 4.36 -3.56
CA ILE A 121 -15.62 3.51 -3.87
C ILE A 121 -14.86 4.04 -5.07
N CYS A 122 -13.54 3.85 -5.08
CA CYS A 122 -12.68 4.06 -6.24
C CYS A 122 -11.75 2.85 -6.44
N ILE A 123 -11.51 2.52 -7.71
CA ILE A 123 -10.52 1.56 -8.17
C ILE A 123 -9.72 2.22 -9.28
N ILE A 124 -8.40 2.20 -9.17
CA ILE A 124 -7.48 2.71 -10.18
C ILE A 124 -6.47 1.65 -10.62
N ASP A 125 -5.88 1.84 -11.79
CA ASP A 125 -4.73 1.06 -12.26
C ASP A 125 -3.39 1.62 -11.74
N GLU A 126 -2.27 1.00 -12.14
CA GLU A 126 -0.92 1.45 -11.78
C GLU A 126 -0.53 2.82 -12.36
N TYR A 127 -1.25 3.28 -13.38
CA TYR A 127 -1.04 4.55 -14.09
C TYR A 127 -1.93 5.67 -13.57
N GLU A 128 -2.66 5.44 -12.47
CA GLU A 128 -3.58 6.38 -11.84
C GLU A 128 -4.87 6.62 -12.64
N ASN A 129 -5.18 5.78 -13.63
CA ASN A 129 -6.44 5.85 -14.35
C ASN A 129 -7.58 5.24 -13.52
N ILE A 130 -8.73 5.91 -13.51
CA ILE A 130 -9.93 5.40 -12.83
C ILE A 130 -10.52 4.25 -13.64
N LEU A 131 -10.44 3.04 -13.09
CA LEU A 131 -11.10 1.85 -13.64
C LEU A 131 -12.57 1.80 -13.25
N PHE A 132 -12.86 2.17 -11.99
CA PHE A 132 -14.20 2.17 -11.46
C PHE A 132 -14.35 3.17 -10.33
N ARG A 133 -15.40 3.98 -10.39
CA ARG A 133 -15.78 4.90 -9.32
C ARG A 133 -17.30 4.95 -9.25
N SER A 134 -17.85 4.78 -8.05
CA SER A 134 -19.29 4.77 -7.87
C SER A 134 -19.67 5.19 -6.45
N TYR A 135 -20.84 5.79 -6.31
CA TYR A 135 -21.55 5.76 -5.04
C TYR A 135 -22.13 4.36 -4.84
N VAL A 136 -22.17 3.93 -3.58
CA VAL A 136 -22.64 2.62 -3.17
C VAL A 136 -23.87 2.83 -2.31
N LYS A 137 -24.97 2.15 -2.63
CA LYS A 137 -26.18 2.16 -1.80
C LYS A 137 -25.94 1.22 -0.61
N PRO A 138 -25.87 1.75 0.62
CA PRO A 138 -25.67 0.92 1.80
C PRO A 138 -26.84 -0.03 2.02
N TYR A 139 -26.56 -1.21 2.58
CA TYR A 139 -27.59 -2.22 2.88
C TYR A 139 -28.41 -1.87 4.13
N LEU A 140 -27.86 -1.04 5.02
CA LEU A 140 -28.53 -0.48 6.20
C LEU A 140 -28.81 1.02 6.04
N PRO A 141 -29.82 1.56 6.74
CA PRO A 141 -30.05 3.00 6.80
C PRO A 141 -28.83 3.76 7.32
N VAL A 142 -28.50 4.86 6.65
CA VAL A 142 -27.43 5.77 7.06
C VAL A 142 -27.95 6.67 8.17
N THR A 143 -27.29 6.62 9.33
CA THR A 143 -27.61 7.48 10.49
C THR A 143 -26.63 8.65 10.62
N HIS A 144 -25.42 8.54 10.06
CA HIS A 144 -24.42 9.61 10.12
C HIS A 144 -23.58 9.72 8.85
N TYR A 145 -23.79 10.75 8.03
CA TYR A 145 -23.10 10.89 6.72
C TYR A 145 -21.62 11.29 6.81
N ARG A 146 -21.17 11.79 7.98
CA ARG A 146 -19.79 12.27 8.18
C ARG A 146 -19.41 13.35 7.16
N TYR A 147 -20.30 14.34 6.98
CA TYR A 147 -20.21 15.35 5.91
C TYR A 147 -18.86 16.06 5.83
N GLU A 148 -18.26 16.38 6.98
CA GLU A 148 -16.97 17.08 7.07
C GLU A 148 -15.84 16.32 6.38
N THR A 149 -15.89 14.99 6.39
CA THR A 149 -14.85 14.13 5.82
C THR A 149 -15.24 13.52 4.49
N THR A 150 -16.50 13.15 4.28
CA THR A 150 -16.92 12.39 3.09
C THR A 150 -17.54 13.29 2.00
N GLY A 151 -18.15 14.42 2.39
CA GLY A 151 -18.97 15.23 1.49
C GLY A 151 -20.17 14.50 0.88
N ILE A 152 -20.51 13.30 1.38
CA ILE A 152 -21.58 12.46 0.82
C ILE A 152 -22.93 12.98 1.30
N ARG A 153 -23.85 13.22 0.36
CA ARG A 153 -25.21 13.63 0.66
C ARG A 153 -26.23 12.52 0.37
N PRO A 154 -27.39 12.52 1.04
CA PRO A 154 -28.43 11.51 0.83
C PRO A 154 -28.86 11.37 -0.63
N GLU A 155 -28.85 12.47 -1.38
CA GLU A 155 -29.25 12.48 -2.80
C GLU A 155 -28.31 11.62 -3.65
N TYR A 156 -27.02 11.56 -3.30
CA TYR A 156 -26.03 10.73 -4.01
C TYR A 156 -26.23 9.24 -3.78
N LEU A 157 -26.90 8.85 -2.68
CA LEU A 157 -27.12 7.45 -2.31
C LEU A 157 -28.48 6.90 -2.77
N ARG A 158 -29.40 7.77 -3.20
CA ARG A 158 -30.78 7.39 -3.59
C ARG A 158 -30.78 6.40 -4.76
N ASP A 159 -30.06 6.77 -5.82
CA ASP A 159 -29.93 6.01 -7.08
C ASP A 159 -28.55 5.35 -7.22
N ALA A 160 -27.83 5.21 -6.09
CA ALA A 160 -26.52 4.59 -6.06
C ALA A 160 -26.58 3.09 -6.37
N MET A 161 -25.45 2.56 -6.86
CA MET A 161 -25.32 1.16 -7.21
C MET A 161 -25.45 0.28 -5.96
N PRO A 162 -26.29 -0.78 -5.98
CA PRO A 162 -26.38 -1.72 -4.85
C PRO A 162 -25.04 -2.41 -4.57
N LEU A 163 -24.73 -2.63 -3.30
CA LEU A 163 -23.47 -3.24 -2.85
C LEU A 163 -23.13 -4.53 -3.61
N ARG A 164 -24.11 -5.42 -3.83
CA ARG A 164 -23.90 -6.66 -4.60
C ARG A 164 -23.45 -6.47 -6.04
N GLN A 165 -23.87 -5.38 -6.69
CA GLN A 165 -23.41 -5.09 -8.05
C GLN A 165 -21.98 -4.54 -8.02
N VAL A 166 -21.66 -3.72 -7.02
CA VAL A 166 -20.31 -3.20 -6.79
C VAL A 166 -19.32 -4.34 -6.51
N GLN A 167 -19.68 -5.28 -5.62
CA GLN A 167 -18.89 -6.48 -5.32
C GLN A 167 -18.53 -7.28 -6.59
N ARG A 168 -19.52 -7.53 -7.46
CA ARG A 168 -19.30 -8.23 -8.74
C ARG A 168 -18.32 -7.47 -9.63
N LYS A 169 -18.49 -6.15 -9.79
CA LYS A 169 -17.55 -5.34 -10.56
C LYS A 169 -16.12 -5.39 -9.99
N ILE A 170 -15.97 -5.31 -8.67
CA ILE A 170 -14.65 -5.44 -8.02
C ILE A 170 -14.03 -6.79 -8.36
N GLN A 171 -14.79 -7.88 -8.23
CA GLN A 171 -14.32 -9.22 -8.57
C GLN A 171 -13.89 -9.31 -10.04
N ASP A 172 -14.65 -8.73 -10.98
CA ASP A 172 -14.30 -8.71 -12.40
C ASP A 172 -12.96 -8.00 -12.65
N PHE A 173 -12.72 -6.85 -12.00
CA PHE A 173 -11.44 -6.13 -12.09
C PHE A 173 -10.27 -6.90 -11.49
N LEU A 174 -10.49 -7.57 -10.35
CA LEU A 174 -9.47 -8.37 -9.67
C LEU A 174 -9.13 -9.64 -10.44
N CYS A 175 -10.14 -10.32 -10.98
CA CYS A 175 -10.01 -11.59 -11.67
C CYS A 175 -9.43 -11.43 -13.09
N ASN A 176 -9.62 -10.27 -13.72
CA ASN A 176 -9.03 -9.93 -15.03
C ASN A 176 -9.30 -11.00 -16.11
N GLY A 177 -10.54 -11.51 -16.14
CA GLY A 177 -10.99 -12.53 -17.08
C GLY A 177 -10.61 -13.97 -16.72
N GLU A 178 -9.95 -14.22 -15.58
CA GLU A 178 -9.80 -15.58 -15.04
C GLU A 178 -10.98 -15.93 -14.13
N PRO A 179 -11.46 -17.19 -14.15
CA PRO A 179 -12.46 -17.59 -13.19
C PRO A 179 -11.84 -17.67 -11.78
N MET A 180 -12.61 -17.28 -10.78
CA MET A 180 -12.16 -17.11 -9.39
C MET A 180 -11.44 -18.35 -8.81
N TRP A 181 -11.83 -19.56 -9.23
CA TRP A 181 -11.22 -20.83 -8.82
C TRP A 181 -9.83 -21.10 -9.45
N LYS A 182 -9.43 -20.35 -10.48
CA LYS A 182 -8.10 -20.45 -11.13
C LYS A 182 -7.08 -19.45 -10.59
N ILE A 183 -7.42 -18.62 -9.60
CA ILE A 183 -6.49 -17.64 -9.01
C ILE A 183 -5.38 -18.40 -8.25
N ARG A 184 -4.27 -18.67 -8.94
CA ARG A 184 -3.12 -19.41 -8.37
C ARG A 184 -2.15 -18.46 -7.67
N PRO A 185 -1.51 -18.90 -6.56
CA PRO A 185 -0.58 -18.05 -5.81
C PRO A 185 0.66 -17.65 -6.61
N ARG A 186 0.94 -18.40 -7.68
CA ARG A 186 1.95 -18.14 -8.69
C ARG A 186 1.39 -18.60 -10.04
N GLY A 187 1.23 -17.68 -10.99
CA GLY A 187 0.79 -17.98 -12.35
C GLY A 187 -0.73 -17.84 -12.55
N GLY A 188 -1.18 -16.58 -12.64
CA GLY A 188 -2.52 -16.18 -13.06
C GLY A 188 -2.49 -14.76 -13.62
N LYS A 189 -3.55 -14.36 -14.31
CA LYS A 189 -3.80 -13.00 -14.81
C LYS A 189 -4.49 -12.11 -13.77
N ALA A 190 -4.89 -12.65 -12.62
CA ALA A 190 -5.47 -11.90 -11.52
C ALA A 190 -4.57 -10.75 -11.07
N ARG A 191 -5.18 -9.62 -10.72
CA ARG A 191 -4.50 -8.39 -10.31
C ARG A 191 -4.27 -8.36 -8.81
N ILE A 192 -3.12 -7.84 -8.41
CA ILE A 192 -2.75 -7.53 -7.03
C ILE A 192 -3.63 -6.37 -6.54
N LEU A 193 -4.33 -6.58 -5.43
CA LEU A 193 -5.07 -5.52 -4.76
C LEU A 193 -4.13 -4.74 -3.84
N VAL A 194 -4.14 -3.43 -3.97
CA VAL A 194 -3.32 -2.52 -3.16
C VAL A 194 -4.26 -1.56 -2.43
N GLY A 195 -4.08 -1.40 -1.12
CA GLY A 195 -4.88 -0.48 -0.32
C GLY A 195 -4.26 -0.28 1.06
N HIS A 196 -4.73 0.75 1.76
CA HIS A 196 -4.27 1.04 3.12
C HIS A 196 -5.38 0.69 4.12
N GLY A 197 -5.17 -0.36 4.92
CA GLY A 197 -6.20 -0.86 5.84
C GLY A 197 -7.32 -1.62 5.13
N LEU A 198 -6.98 -2.36 4.07
CA LEU A 198 -7.93 -3.14 3.25
C LEU A 198 -8.87 -4.04 4.06
N ASP A 199 -8.45 -4.52 5.23
CA ASP A 199 -9.31 -5.31 6.12
C ASP A 199 -10.64 -4.57 6.40
N HIS A 200 -10.54 -3.26 6.65
CA HIS A 200 -11.70 -2.43 6.94
C HIS A 200 -12.56 -2.19 5.68
N ASP A 201 -11.93 -1.88 4.54
CA ASP A 201 -12.63 -1.69 3.26
C ASP A 201 -13.36 -2.96 2.82
N LEU A 202 -12.69 -4.11 2.88
CA LEU A 202 -13.21 -5.41 2.46
C LEU A 202 -14.32 -5.90 3.38
N LYS A 203 -14.20 -5.66 4.70
CA LYS A 203 -15.26 -5.93 5.67
C LYS A 203 -16.51 -5.08 5.41
N CYS A 204 -16.35 -3.78 5.18
CA CYS A 204 -17.47 -2.89 4.84
C CYS A 204 -18.15 -3.27 3.52
N MET A 205 -17.42 -3.95 2.63
CA MET A 205 -17.94 -4.45 1.37
C MET A 205 -18.41 -5.90 1.44
N GLU A 206 -18.42 -6.55 2.61
CA GLU A 206 -18.81 -7.96 2.78
C GLU A 206 -18.09 -8.92 1.82
N LEU A 207 -16.83 -8.64 1.49
CA LEU A 207 -16.01 -9.50 0.62
C LEU A 207 -15.25 -10.52 1.48
N GLU A 208 -15.93 -11.57 1.96
CA GLU A 208 -15.34 -12.52 2.93
C GLU A 208 -14.42 -13.60 2.34
N ASP A 209 -14.51 -13.93 1.04
CA ASP A 209 -13.79 -15.10 0.48
C ASP A 209 -12.64 -14.79 -0.50
N THR A 210 -12.64 -13.65 -1.18
CA THR A 210 -11.54 -13.24 -2.08
C THR A 210 -10.49 -12.36 -1.41
N ALA A 211 -10.83 -11.78 -0.25
CA ALA A 211 -9.99 -10.87 0.52
C ALA A 211 -8.86 -11.60 1.26
N ASN A 212 -9.13 -12.76 1.86
CA ASN A 212 -8.16 -13.52 2.66
C ASN A 212 -7.01 -14.18 1.86
N TYR A 213 -6.77 -13.75 0.62
CA TYR A 213 -5.68 -14.24 -0.21
C TYR A 213 -4.36 -13.54 0.15
N PRO A 214 -3.37 -14.25 0.76
CA PRO A 214 -2.15 -13.61 1.26
C PRO A 214 -1.32 -12.85 0.19
N PRO A 215 -1.35 -13.24 -1.11
CA PRO A 215 -0.77 -12.43 -2.18
C PRO A 215 -1.46 -11.09 -2.47
N LEU A 216 -2.74 -10.92 -2.11
CA LEU A 216 -3.56 -9.72 -2.35
C LEU A 216 -3.63 -8.77 -1.14
N MET A 217 -3.28 -9.24 0.07
CA MET A 217 -3.24 -8.43 1.28
C MET A 217 -1.82 -8.33 1.79
N LYS A 218 -1.05 -7.42 1.20
CA LYS A 218 0.30 -7.09 1.68
C LYS A 218 0.25 -5.75 2.40
N THR A 219 -0.39 -5.72 3.57
CA THR A 219 -0.40 -4.54 4.41
C THR A 219 0.95 -4.38 5.12
N SER A 220 1.43 -3.14 5.17
CA SER A 220 2.63 -2.76 5.93
C SER A 220 2.44 -3.12 7.41
N LYS A 221 3.38 -3.86 8.03
CA LYS A 221 3.40 -4.19 9.48
C LYS A 221 3.53 -2.97 10.40
N LEU A 222 3.57 -1.75 9.88
CA LEU A 222 3.62 -0.49 10.63
C LEU A 222 2.30 0.27 10.42
N SER A 223 1.56 0.45 11.52
CA SER A 223 0.22 1.06 11.60
C SER A 223 0.27 2.60 11.58
N ASN A 224 0.99 3.18 10.63
CA ASN A 224 0.96 4.63 10.40
C ASN A 224 -0.16 4.98 9.43
N SER A 225 -0.85 6.10 9.65
CA SER A 225 -1.94 6.54 8.76
C SER A 225 -1.43 6.78 7.33
N LEU A 226 -2.30 6.57 6.33
CA LEU A 226 -1.98 6.87 4.93
C LEU A 226 -1.54 8.33 4.75
N LYS A 227 -2.15 9.25 5.49
CA LYS A 227 -1.76 10.67 5.51
C LYS A 227 -0.30 10.85 5.92
N TYR A 228 0.10 10.21 7.02
CA TYR A 228 1.49 10.25 7.47
C TYR A 228 2.44 9.62 6.44
N LEU A 229 2.13 8.42 5.95
CA LEU A 229 2.96 7.72 4.98
C LEU A 229 3.11 8.52 3.68
N THR A 230 2.04 9.14 3.20
CA THR A 230 2.07 9.98 2.00
C THR A 230 2.95 11.19 2.21
N LYS A 231 2.80 11.88 3.34
CA LYS A 231 3.64 13.03 3.68
C LYS A 231 5.11 12.65 3.80
N ALA A 232 5.42 11.59 4.54
CA ALA A 232 6.79 11.19 4.81
C ALA A 232 7.50 10.64 3.57
N TYR A 233 6.84 9.80 2.78
CA TYR A 233 7.50 9.06 1.69
C TYR A 233 7.29 9.67 0.30
N LEU A 234 6.21 10.45 0.10
CA LEU A 234 5.87 11.07 -1.17
C LEU A 234 5.95 12.61 -1.13
N GLY A 235 5.94 13.23 0.06
CA GLY A 235 6.22 14.65 0.25
C GLY A 235 5.02 15.59 0.13
N TYR A 236 3.79 15.05 -0.01
CA TYR A 236 2.57 15.85 -0.14
C TYR A 236 1.52 15.44 0.89
N ASP A 237 0.55 16.32 1.11
CA ASP A 237 -0.58 16.09 2.01
C ASP A 237 -1.77 15.54 1.24
N ILE A 238 -2.49 14.62 1.86
CA ILE A 238 -3.78 14.07 1.40
C ILE A 238 -4.81 14.22 2.49
N GLN A 239 -6.08 13.95 2.17
CA GLN A 239 -7.17 13.96 3.14
C GLN A 239 -7.31 15.34 3.82
N VAL A 240 -7.19 16.40 3.02
CA VAL A 240 -7.36 17.79 3.44
C VAL A 240 -8.79 18.22 3.08
N GLY A 241 -9.61 18.49 4.10
CA GLY A 241 -11.03 18.77 3.90
C GLY A 241 -11.82 17.51 3.51
N ILE A 242 -12.68 17.64 2.50
CA ILE A 242 -13.48 16.53 1.98
C ILE A 242 -12.57 15.53 1.28
N GLN A 243 -12.59 14.30 1.75
CA GLN A 243 -11.72 13.22 1.30
C GLN A 243 -12.36 12.46 0.14
N ASP A 244 -11.64 12.32 -0.95
CA ASP A 244 -12.03 11.47 -2.08
C ASP A 244 -11.29 10.14 -2.05
N PRO A 245 -11.96 8.99 -2.26
CA PRO A 245 -11.28 7.69 -2.28
C PRO A 245 -10.23 7.60 -3.39
N TYR A 246 -10.34 8.38 -4.47
CA TYR A 246 -9.31 8.44 -5.51
C TYR A 246 -7.95 8.90 -4.96
N GLU A 247 -7.92 9.92 -4.10
CA GLU A 247 -6.66 10.42 -3.54
C GLU A 247 -5.94 9.33 -2.73
N ASP A 248 -6.71 8.57 -1.96
CA ASP A 248 -6.20 7.45 -1.17
C ASP A 248 -5.68 6.31 -2.06
N CYS A 249 -6.41 5.98 -3.14
CA CYS A 249 -5.96 5.02 -4.14
C CYS A 249 -4.62 5.43 -4.76
N VAL A 250 -4.50 6.68 -5.21
CA VAL A 250 -3.28 7.21 -5.84
C VAL A 250 -2.12 7.20 -4.86
N ALA A 251 -2.34 7.69 -3.63
CA ALA A 251 -1.33 7.70 -2.59
C ALA A 251 -0.81 6.28 -2.31
N THR A 252 -1.72 5.32 -2.15
CA THR A 252 -1.36 3.93 -1.88
C THR A 252 -0.64 3.29 -3.06
N MET A 253 -1.12 3.52 -4.30
CA MET A 253 -0.48 2.99 -5.51
C MET A 253 0.94 3.56 -5.70
N ARG A 254 1.15 4.85 -5.42
CA ARG A 254 2.48 5.48 -5.48
C ARG A 254 3.42 4.91 -4.42
N LEU A 255 2.94 4.71 -3.18
CA LEU A 255 3.71 4.02 -2.15
C LEU A 255 4.08 2.59 -2.58
N TYR A 256 3.13 1.87 -3.16
CA TYR A 256 3.36 0.52 -3.68
C TYR A 256 4.44 0.51 -4.78
N ARG A 257 4.28 1.35 -5.81
CA ARG A 257 5.25 1.46 -6.91
C ARG A 257 6.65 1.85 -6.41
N ARG A 258 6.73 2.75 -5.42
CA ARG A 258 8.01 3.13 -4.79
C ARG A 258 8.74 1.93 -4.21
N MET A 259 8.07 1.15 -3.38
CA MET A 259 8.68 -0.01 -2.74
C MET A 259 8.93 -1.15 -3.76
N ARG A 260 8.03 -1.33 -4.73
CA ARG A 260 8.22 -2.26 -5.85
C ARG A 260 9.45 -1.94 -6.69
N SER A 261 9.79 -0.66 -6.86
CA SER A 261 10.95 -0.24 -7.65
C SER A 261 12.31 -0.44 -6.95
N GLN A 262 12.32 -0.86 -5.69
CA GLN A 262 13.59 -1.08 -4.98
C GLN A 262 14.33 -2.29 -5.55
N ALA A 263 15.66 -2.17 -5.67
CA ALA A 263 16.51 -3.27 -6.09
C ALA A 263 16.55 -4.36 -5.00
N HIS A 264 16.03 -5.55 -5.29
CA HIS A 264 16.17 -6.71 -4.42
C HIS A 264 17.51 -7.41 -4.72
N ARG A 265 18.50 -7.29 -3.82
CA ARG A 265 19.72 -8.10 -3.90
C ARG A 265 19.34 -9.57 -3.76
N ASN A 266 19.80 -10.40 -4.68
CA ASN A 266 19.64 -11.85 -4.54
C ASN A 266 20.60 -12.29 -3.43
N GLU A 267 20.04 -12.75 -2.31
CA GLU A 267 20.81 -13.23 -1.17
C GLU A 267 20.82 -14.77 -1.25
N ASN A 268 21.97 -15.39 -0.97
CA ASN A 268 22.19 -16.84 -1.14
C ASN A 268 21.51 -17.70 -0.06
N TYR A 269 20.56 -17.14 0.70
CA TYR A 269 19.80 -17.85 1.71
C TYR A 269 18.31 -17.87 1.37
N PRO A 270 17.55 -18.84 1.89
CA PRO A 270 16.13 -18.98 1.59
C PRO A 270 15.31 -17.75 1.99
N LEU A 271 14.54 -17.18 1.06
CA LEU A 271 13.69 -16.00 1.25
C LEU A 271 12.41 -16.34 2.03
N ALA A 272 11.77 -15.33 2.63
CA ALA A 272 10.43 -15.46 3.23
C ALA A 272 9.37 -15.99 2.23
N SER A 273 9.62 -15.76 0.93
CA SER A 273 8.79 -16.25 -0.17
C SER A 273 9.03 -17.71 -0.53
N ASP A 274 10.06 -18.36 0.02
CA ASP A 274 10.36 -19.74 -0.30
C ASP A 274 9.33 -20.68 0.33
N PRO A 275 8.93 -21.75 -0.38
CA PRO A 275 7.91 -22.68 0.12
C PRO A 275 8.23 -23.24 1.52
N GLN A 276 9.51 -23.41 1.82
CA GLN A 276 10.02 -23.94 3.09
C GLN A 276 9.91 -22.96 4.27
N ASN A 277 9.72 -21.66 4.01
CA ASN A 277 9.69 -20.61 5.04
C ASN A 277 8.29 -20.01 5.27
N LYS A 278 7.26 -20.53 4.57
CA LYS A 278 5.88 -20.08 4.77
C LYS A 278 5.31 -20.68 6.05
N ASN A 279 4.57 -19.88 6.81
CA ASN A 279 3.81 -20.33 7.98
C ASN A 279 4.69 -20.93 9.10
N ASN A 280 5.96 -20.53 9.19
CA ASN A 280 6.86 -20.98 10.26
C ASN A 280 6.28 -20.69 11.65
N PHE A 281 5.53 -19.61 11.79
CA PHE A 281 4.88 -19.18 13.04
C PHE A 281 3.35 -19.14 12.97
N ALA A 282 2.73 -19.90 12.07
CA ALA A 282 1.27 -19.93 11.96
C ALA A 282 0.63 -20.54 13.22
N SER A 283 -0.54 -20.04 13.61
CA SER A 283 -1.21 -20.39 14.89
C SER A 283 -1.42 -21.90 15.09
N TRP A 284 -1.70 -22.65 14.02
CA TRP A 284 -1.81 -24.13 14.06
C TRP A 284 -0.51 -24.89 14.44
N ARG A 285 0.67 -24.25 14.41
CA ARG A 285 1.96 -24.83 14.83
C ARG A 285 2.36 -24.42 16.25
N GLN A 286 1.50 -23.71 16.97
CA GLN A 286 1.84 -23.14 18.27
C GLN A 286 2.35 -24.18 19.28
N SER A 287 1.68 -25.34 19.38
CA SER A 287 2.11 -26.42 20.27
C SER A 287 3.43 -27.09 19.87
N GLU A 288 3.83 -27.00 18.59
CA GLU A 288 5.11 -27.47 18.10
C GLU A 288 6.22 -26.46 18.45
N LEU A 289 5.96 -25.17 18.26
CA LEU A 289 6.89 -24.07 18.53
C LEU A 289 7.23 -23.94 20.01
N GLU A 290 6.26 -24.15 20.90
CA GLU A 290 6.45 -24.12 22.36
C GLU A 290 7.35 -25.27 22.87
N ARG A 291 7.55 -26.33 22.07
CA ARG A 291 8.41 -27.47 22.40
C ARG A 291 9.82 -27.37 21.83
N MET A 292 10.08 -26.39 20.96
CA MET A 292 11.38 -26.19 20.36
C MET A 292 12.34 -25.48 21.31
N THR A 293 13.62 -25.83 21.20
CA THR A 293 14.70 -25.12 21.88
C THR A 293 14.89 -23.71 21.30
N PRO A 294 15.48 -22.77 22.05
CA PRO A 294 15.82 -21.44 21.54
C PRO A 294 16.69 -21.48 20.27
N GLU A 295 17.59 -22.47 20.14
CA GLU A 295 18.44 -22.66 18.97
C GLU A 295 17.63 -23.10 17.74
N GLU A 296 16.67 -24.02 17.91
CA GLU A 296 15.78 -24.46 16.84
C GLU A 296 14.83 -23.35 16.38
N LEU A 297 14.26 -22.60 17.34
CA LEU A 297 13.45 -21.42 17.05
C LEU A 297 14.24 -20.36 16.27
N LEU A 298 15.52 -20.15 16.62
CA LEU A 298 16.39 -19.23 15.91
C LEU A 298 16.76 -19.73 14.51
N ALA A 299 16.92 -21.05 14.34
CA ALA A 299 17.21 -21.68 13.05
C ALA A 299 16.06 -21.49 12.05
N ILE A 300 14.80 -21.52 12.51
CA ILE A 300 13.61 -21.28 11.68
C ILE A 300 13.14 -19.81 11.67
N SER A 301 13.72 -18.96 12.52
CA SER A 301 13.40 -17.53 12.61
C SER A 301 13.78 -16.82 11.32
N ARG A 302 12.76 -16.53 10.51
CA ARG A 302 12.86 -15.73 9.29
C ARG A 302 11.82 -14.63 9.38
N SER A 303 12.10 -13.50 8.73
CA SER A 303 11.10 -12.44 8.65
C SER A 303 9.94 -12.92 7.76
N ASP A 304 8.70 -12.92 8.25
CA ASP A 304 7.52 -13.10 7.37
C ASP A 304 7.24 -11.87 6.49
N PHE A 305 8.24 -11.01 6.27
CA PHE A 305 8.12 -9.80 5.50
C PHE A 305 8.26 -10.15 4.02
N TYR A 306 7.16 -10.02 3.27
CA TYR A 306 7.19 -10.12 1.82
C TYR A 306 7.68 -8.80 1.20
N CYS A 307 8.73 -8.84 0.38
CA CYS A 307 9.17 -7.64 -0.34
C CYS A 307 8.36 -7.41 -1.62
N TRP A 308 7.73 -6.23 -1.74
CA TRP A 308 7.00 -5.82 -2.95
C TRP A 308 7.88 -5.72 -4.20
N CYS A 309 9.18 -5.58 -4.04
CA CYS A 309 10.16 -5.63 -5.13
C CYS A 309 10.21 -6.98 -5.87
N LEU A 310 9.68 -8.05 -5.27
CA LEU A 310 9.53 -9.36 -5.92
C LEU A 310 8.33 -9.39 -6.90
N ASP A 311 7.38 -8.46 -6.78
CA ASP A 311 6.22 -8.39 -7.70
C ASP A 311 6.63 -7.95 -9.13
N GLY A 312 7.81 -7.34 -9.28
CA GLY A 312 8.38 -6.93 -10.56
C GLY A 312 9.28 -7.97 -11.23
N LYS A 313 9.65 -9.05 -10.52
CA LYS A 313 10.44 -10.15 -11.09
C LYS A 313 9.48 -11.18 -11.69
N ASP A 314 9.35 -11.19 -13.01
CA ASP A 314 8.77 -12.35 -13.70
C ASP A 314 9.66 -13.55 -13.39
N TYR A 315 9.15 -14.45 -12.54
CA TYR A 315 9.70 -15.79 -12.44
C TYR A 315 9.31 -16.52 -13.72
N VAL A 316 10.22 -16.47 -14.70
CA VAL A 316 10.25 -17.41 -15.83
C VAL A 316 10.51 -18.81 -15.28
#